data_AF-A0A0E0RE92-F1
#
_entry.id   AF-A0A0E0RE92-F1
#
_cell.length_a   1.000
_cell.length_b   1.000
_cell.length_c   1.000
_cell.angle_alpha   90.00
_cell.angle_beta   90.00
_cell.angle_gamma   90.00
#
_symmetry.space_group_name_H-M   'P 1'
#
loop_
_entity.id
_entity.type
_entity.pdbx_description
1 polymer ?
#
loop_
_entity_poly.entity_id
_entity_poly.type
_entity_poly.pdbx_seq_one_letter_code
_entity_poly.pdbx_strand_id
1 'polypeptide(L)'
;MAAAIAAAADDSIVYKLSALLEEVRPSAAALRAASEAADAVAGLVKRIPTQQATHEAVAGFVRDLGLAGEKLAFTFRPPEVVRVAGSHAAGGAVARPDVSADLLVRLPKECFHEKDFLNHRYHAKRCLYLHVIEKSLRSSPLIQKISWSTFLDEARKPILHVYPAKEIAELPGFYVRIIPTASFLFNVSKMNLSTRNNVRAYTKDGINLPTPKYNCSILEDMFLEENVEFISSSVADWKALQEALVLLKVWAPTSKMWTKGLVIQPTKKRTITKEDMVCFLKTFDVVICDVSGHVNLASRMTKSAFIELQDEAACALNCLDKCKDGGFEELFMTKVDLGAKFDSCLRINLKGNLKITTSSFCLDDLAWRKLEKDVQSLLQQGLTDRTKMIRVLWRSTPSEWNIMDGFSEFGSSPLLVGIMLSSLEKSFRLVDIGPNPENRDEAIKFRKFWGEKAELRRFKDGTIAESTVWESESWEKHTIIKKIADHVLTKHLSLQKEDLIHVVDQLDFCLLVGGQDPVSSSGALFEAFDSLAKKLRLLGDVPLKISTVQPLDPDTRLCFLLSLILWHMKKGLLRGCQILQLLACDH
;
A
#
# COMPACT_ATOMS: atom_id res chain seq x y z
N MET A 1 -21.08 33.33 -24.18
CA MET A 1 -21.16 33.20 -22.71
C MET A 1 -20.58 31.88 -22.21
N ALA A 2 -21.06 30.71 -22.64
CA ALA A 2 -20.50 29.41 -22.23
C ALA A 2 -19.00 29.22 -22.56
N ALA A 3 -18.55 29.66 -23.74
CA ALA A 3 -17.13 29.61 -24.11
C ALA A 3 -16.23 30.55 -23.27
N ALA A 4 -16.76 31.70 -22.84
CA ALA A 4 -16.03 32.65 -21.98
C ALA A 4 -15.95 32.15 -20.54
N ILE A 5 -17.00 31.45 -20.05
CA ILE A 5 -16.99 30.79 -18.74
C ILE A 5 -16.02 29.60 -18.74
N ALA A 6 -15.93 28.84 -19.84
CA ALA A 6 -14.96 27.76 -19.98
C ALA A 6 -13.51 28.29 -20.00
N ALA A 7 -13.24 29.36 -20.76
CA ALA A 7 -11.91 29.97 -20.81
C ALA A 7 -11.48 30.57 -19.45
N ALA A 8 -12.39 31.21 -18.72
CA ALA A 8 -12.11 31.73 -17.38
C ALA A 8 -11.86 30.63 -16.33
N ALA A 9 -12.52 29.48 -16.46
CA ALA A 9 -12.29 28.31 -15.60
C ALA A 9 -10.94 27.63 -15.90
N ASP A 10 -10.53 27.56 -17.16
CA ASP A 10 -9.19 27.09 -17.54
C ASP A 10 -8.09 28.00 -16.99
N ASP A 11 -8.26 29.33 -17.06
CA ASP A 11 -7.33 30.30 -16.47
C ASP A 11 -7.24 30.18 -14.92
N SER A 12 -8.37 29.89 -14.27
CA SER A 12 -8.45 29.65 -12.82
C SER A 12 -7.67 28.41 -12.39
N ILE A 13 -7.84 27.27 -13.08
CA ILE A 13 -7.08 26.03 -12.78
C ILE A 13 -5.57 26.24 -12.98
N VAL A 14 -5.16 26.94 -14.05
CA VAL A 14 -3.74 27.24 -14.31
C VAL A 14 -3.14 28.10 -13.20
N TYR A 15 -3.89 29.09 -12.70
CA TYR A 15 -3.45 29.92 -11.58
C TYR A 15 -3.32 29.10 -10.28
N LYS A 16 -4.33 28.27 -9.96
CA LYS A 16 -4.30 27.39 -8.77
C LYS A 16 -3.14 26.40 -8.81
N LEU A 17 -2.88 25.79 -9.98
CA LEU A 17 -1.74 24.89 -10.17
C LEU A 17 -0.40 25.62 -9.99
N SER A 18 -0.29 26.84 -10.51
CA SER A 18 0.93 27.65 -10.34
C SER A 18 1.16 27.99 -8.86
N ALA A 19 0.12 28.40 -8.13
CA ALA A 19 0.20 28.68 -6.70
C ALA A 19 0.58 27.43 -5.89
N LEU A 20 0.00 26.26 -6.20
CA LEU A 20 0.34 24.99 -5.55
C LEU A 20 1.79 24.59 -5.81
N LEU A 21 2.28 24.77 -7.04
CA LEU A 21 3.68 24.50 -7.37
C LEU A 21 4.63 25.41 -6.59
N GLU A 22 4.28 26.68 -6.39
CA GLU A 22 5.05 27.60 -5.55
C GLU A 22 5.03 27.21 -4.07
N GLU A 23 3.91 26.70 -3.56
CA GLU A 23 3.77 26.27 -2.15
C GLU A 23 4.53 24.97 -1.86
N VAL A 24 4.42 23.99 -2.76
CA VAL A 24 4.92 22.62 -2.56
C VAL A 24 6.41 22.50 -2.87
N ARG A 25 6.96 23.36 -3.73
CA ARG A 25 8.39 23.31 -4.09
C ARG A 25 9.24 24.06 -3.06
N PRO A 26 10.35 23.48 -2.59
CA PRO A 26 11.35 24.23 -1.85
C PRO A 26 11.95 25.38 -2.68
N SER A 27 12.43 26.42 -2.01
CA SER A 27 13.11 27.51 -2.70
C SER A 27 14.37 27.04 -3.45
N ALA A 28 14.75 27.75 -4.52
CA ALA A 28 15.97 27.43 -5.27
C ALA A 28 17.24 27.48 -4.39
N ALA A 29 17.25 28.34 -3.37
CA ALA A 29 18.33 28.41 -2.39
C ALA A 29 18.39 27.14 -1.51
N ALA A 30 17.24 26.66 -1.03
CA ALA A 30 17.14 25.42 -0.27
C ALA A 30 17.56 24.21 -1.10
N LEU A 31 17.14 24.11 -2.37
CA LEU A 31 17.55 23.04 -3.28
C LEU A 31 19.06 23.05 -3.56
N ARG A 32 19.67 24.24 -3.71
CA ARG A 32 21.12 24.36 -3.88
C ARG A 32 21.87 23.89 -2.64
N ALA A 33 21.44 24.33 -1.45
CA ALA A 33 22.02 23.88 -0.18
C ALA A 33 21.89 22.36 0.03
N ALA A 34 20.76 21.76 -0.38
CA ALA A 34 20.55 20.32 -0.35
C ALA A 34 21.53 19.58 -1.29
N SER A 35 21.77 20.11 -2.48
CA SER A 35 22.78 19.56 -3.40
C SER A 35 24.19 19.66 -2.84
N GLU A 36 24.57 20.82 -2.29
CA GLU A 36 25.88 21.03 -1.65
C GLU A 36 26.11 20.07 -0.47
N ALA A 37 25.07 19.82 0.34
CA ALA A 37 25.13 18.84 1.41
C ALA A 37 25.33 17.41 0.88
N ALA A 38 24.61 17.03 -0.19
CA ALA A 38 24.78 15.74 -0.85
C ALA A 38 26.21 15.57 -1.42
N ASP A 39 26.76 16.61 -2.04
CA ASP A 39 28.13 16.63 -2.57
C ASP A 39 29.18 16.52 -1.45
N ALA A 40 28.95 17.16 -0.31
CA ALA A 40 29.81 17.04 0.87
C ALA A 40 29.83 15.59 1.41
N VAL A 41 28.65 14.97 1.54
CA VAL A 41 28.53 13.54 1.92
C VAL A 41 29.22 12.64 0.89
N ALA A 42 29.01 12.89 -0.40
CA ALA A 42 29.68 12.17 -1.48
C ALA A 42 31.21 12.26 -1.38
N GLY A 43 31.73 13.45 -1.08
CA GLY A 43 33.16 13.68 -0.85
C GLY A 43 33.70 12.87 0.34
N LEU A 44 32.94 12.76 1.43
CA LEU A 44 33.33 11.91 2.58
C LEU A 44 33.38 10.43 2.20
N VAL A 45 32.35 9.94 1.50
CA VAL A 45 32.25 8.54 1.06
C VAL A 45 33.42 8.16 0.13
N LYS A 46 33.81 9.04 -0.80
CA LYS A 46 34.94 8.80 -1.72
C LYS A 46 36.30 8.71 -1.01
N ARG A 47 36.45 9.30 0.19
CA ARG A 47 37.72 9.35 0.93
C ARG A 47 37.90 8.22 1.94
N ILE A 48 36.92 7.31 2.07
CA ILE A 48 37.01 6.20 3.01
C ILE A 48 38.17 5.29 2.61
N PRO A 49 39.15 5.02 3.49
CA PRO A 49 40.30 4.20 3.16
C PRO A 49 39.92 2.72 2.99
N THR A 50 40.71 2.00 2.20
CA THR A 50 40.65 0.54 2.10
C THR A 50 40.83 -0.09 3.49
N GLN A 51 39.94 -0.99 3.87
CA GLN A 51 39.96 -1.67 5.17
C GLN A 51 39.27 -3.04 5.12
N GLN A 52 39.41 -3.87 6.14
CA GLN A 52 38.67 -5.13 6.19
C GLN A 52 37.21 -4.89 6.60
N ALA A 53 36.28 -5.50 5.87
CA ALA A 53 34.87 -5.55 6.21
C ALA A 53 34.55 -6.93 6.79
N THR A 54 34.13 -6.96 8.04
CA THR A 54 33.77 -8.18 8.77
C THR A 54 32.31 -8.11 9.24
N HIS A 55 31.71 -9.25 9.53
CA HIS A 55 30.25 -9.39 9.61
C HIS A 55 29.68 -9.35 11.01
N GLU A 56 30.54 -9.24 12.02
CA GLU A 56 30.14 -9.15 13.42
C GLU A 56 29.24 -7.93 13.64
N ALA A 57 29.49 -6.83 12.92
CA ALA A 57 28.74 -5.58 13.05
C ALA A 57 27.45 -5.50 12.20
N VAL A 58 27.04 -6.59 11.55
CA VAL A 58 25.70 -6.75 10.92
C VAL A 58 25.15 -8.16 11.17
N ALA A 59 25.54 -8.76 12.29
CA ALA A 59 25.31 -10.18 12.56
C ALA A 59 23.82 -10.56 12.56
N GLY A 60 22.93 -9.70 13.06
CA GLY A 60 21.49 -9.94 13.04
C GLY A 60 20.92 -10.04 11.62
N PHE A 61 21.26 -9.07 10.76
CA PHE A 61 20.88 -9.11 9.35
C PHE A 61 21.40 -10.36 8.62
N VAL A 62 22.67 -10.72 8.85
CA VAL A 62 23.28 -11.92 8.25
C VAL A 62 22.62 -13.21 8.74
N ARG A 63 22.30 -13.28 10.03
CA ARG A 63 21.58 -14.41 10.64
C ARG A 63 20.21 -14.58 9.99
N ASP A 64 19.45 -13.51 9.85
CA ASP A 64 18.05 -13.59 9.38
C ASP A 64 17.95 -13.83 7.86
N LEU A 65 19.04 -13.59 7.11
CA LEU A 65 19.23 -14.05 5.73
C LEU A 65 19.68 -15.52 5.64
N GLY A 66 19.91 -16.21 6.75
CA GLY A 66 20.35 -17.61 6.78
C GLY A 66 21.83 -17.81 6.49
N LEU A 67 22.67 -16.80 6.77
CA LEU A 67 24.09 -16.78 6.41
C LEU A 67 25.06 -16.79 7.61
N ALA A 68 24.58 -17.10 8.82
CA ALA A 68 25.39 -17.06 10.05
C ALA A 68 26.69 -17.92 10.00
N GLY A 69 26.72 -18.98 9.18
CA GLY A 69 27.90 -19.86 9.01
C GLY A 69 28.75 -19.56 7.77
N GLU A 70 28.41 -18.55 6.97
CA GLU A 70 29.07 -18.27 5.69
C GLU A 70 30.22 -17.26 5.86
N LYS A 71 31.30 -17.45 5.09
CA LYS A 71 32.46 -16.54 5.11
C LYS A 71 32.18 -15.33 4.22
N LEU A 72 31.71 -14.24 4.83
CA LEU A 72 31.30 -13.03 4.12
C LEU A 72 32.35 -11.91 4.12
N ALA A 73 33.48 -12.07 4.82
CA ALA A 73 34.51 -11.04 4.91
C ALA A 73 35.11 -10.69 3.54
N PHE A 74 35.41 -9.41 3.33
CA PHE A 74 36.07 -8.90 2.14
C PHE A 74 36.89 -7.65 2.44
N THR A 75 37.79 -7.29 1.53
CA THR A 75 38.52 -6.03 1.62
C THR A 75 37.66 -4.91 1.02
N PHE A 76 37.16 -4.02 1.87
CA PHE A 76 36.45 -2.82 1.43
C PHE A 76 37.36 -1.96 0.58
N ARG A 77 36.85 -1.50 -0.56
CA ARG A 77 37.46 -0.47 -1.40
C ARG A 77 36.52 0.73 -1.51
N PRO A 78 37.04 1.96 -1.62
CA PRO A 78 36.21 3.12 -1.90
C PRO A 78 35.37 2.91 -3.17
N PRO A 79 34.15 3.47 -3.22
CA PRO A 79 33.23 3.25 -4.33
C PRO A 79 33.76 3.84 -5.64
N GLU A 80 33.53 3.12 -6.75
CA GLU A 80 33.98 3.53 -8.08
C GLU A 80 33.29 4.82 -8.55
N VAL A 81 32.00 4.94 -8.25
CA VAL A 81 31.16 6.08 -8.60
C VAL A 81 30.32 6.47 -7.40
N VAL A 82 30.27 7.76 -7.11
CA VAL A 82 29.35 8.36 -6.16
C VAL A 82 28.74 9.58 -6.81
N ARG A 83 27.41 9.56 -7.01
CA ARG A 83 26.68 10.60 -7.75
C ARG A 83 25.30 10.87 -7.15
N VAL A 84 24.87 12.12 -7.23
CA VAL A 84 23.51 12.53 -6.86
C VAL A 84 22.52 12.00 -7.91
N ALA A 85 21.34 11.60 -7.47
CA ALA A 85 20.29 11.01 -8.28
C ALA A 85 18.90 11.46 -7.80
N GLY A 86 17.87 10.79 -8.32
CA GLY A 86 16.48 11.06 -7.95
C GLY A 86 16.01 12.42 -8.44
N SER A 87 15.05 12.99 -7.73
CA SER A 87 14.38 14.22 -8.17
C SER A 87 15.26 15.47 -8.08
N HIS A 88 16.32 15.44 -7.26
CA HIS A 88 17.32 16.49 -7.22
C HIS A 88 18.15 16.52 -8.52
N ALA A 89 18.54 15.36 -9.04
CA ALA A 89 19.27 15.26 -10.31
C ALA A 89 18.37 15.46 -11.54
N ALA A 90 17.08 15.12 -11.46
CA ALA A 90 16.11 15.25 -12.54
C ALA A 90 15.44 16.65 -12.59
N GLY A 91 16.26 17.71 -12.64
CA GLY A 91 15.77 19.09 -12.82
C GLY A 91 15.08 19.71 -11.59
N GLY A 92 15.25 19.13 -10.39
CA GLY A 92 14.69 19.70 -9.16
C GLY A 92 13.20 19.47 -8.96
N ALA A 93 12.64 18.37 -9.49
CA ALA A 93 11.24 17.96 -9.32
C ALA A 93 10.93 17.46 -7.89
N VAL A 94 11.30 18.25 -6.88
CA VAL A 94 11.22 17.97 -5.44
C VAL A 94 9.94 18.60 -4.88
N ALA A 95 9.27 17.89 -3.98
CA ALA A 95 8.01 18.32 -3.37
C ALA A 95 8.08 18.09 -1.85
N ARG A 96 7.57 19.05 -1.07
CA ARG A 96 7.35 18.91 0.38
C ARG A 96 6.25 17.87 0.69
N PRO A 97 6.20 17.31 1.92
CA PRO A 97 7.08 17.56 3.07
C PRO A 97 8.41 16.79 3.04
N ASP A 98 8.47 15.65 2.35
CA ASP A 98 9.62 14.74 2.37
C ASP A 98 10.67 15.12 1.33
N VAL A 99 11.56 16.03 1.72
CA VAL A 99 12.68 16.47 0.88
C VAL A 99 13.97 15.73 1.26
N SER A 100 14.45 14.88 0.35
CA SER A 100 15.72 14.16 0.50
C SER A 100 16.51 14.12 -0.80
N ALA A 101 17.83 14.10 -0.71
CA ALA A 101 18.70 13.86 -1.87
C ALA A 101 19.11 12.38 -1.93
N ASP A 102 18.97 11.75 -3.10
CA ASP A 102 19.45 10.38 -3.30
C ASP A 102 20.91 10.42 -3.77
N LEU A 103 21.77 9.61 -3.14
CA LEU A 103 23.17 9.47 -3.48
C LEU A 103 23.46 8.01 -3.87
N LEU A 104 23.70 7.77 -5.16
CA LEU A 104 24.06 6.44 -5.65
C LEU A 104 25.52 6.17 -5.37
N VAL A 105 25.81 4.99 -4.81
CA VAL A 105 27.15 4.53 -4.48
C VAL A 105 27.39 3.19 -5.18
N ARG A 106 28.22 3.22 -6.23
CA ARG A 106 28.55 2.00 -6.99
C ARG A 106 29.51 1.13 -6.21
N LEU A 107 29.04 -0.07 -5.91
CA LEU A 107 29.79 -1.11 -5.23
C LEU A 107 30.94 -1.62 -6.13
N PRO A 108 32.21 -1.56 -5.69
CA PRO A 108 33.34 -2.02 -6.48
C PRO A 108 33.31 -3.52 -6.73
N LYS A 109 33.58 -3.94 -7.96
CA LYS A 109 33.50 -5.36 -8.34
C LYS A 109 34.45 -6.25 -7.53
N GLU A 110 35.60 -5.73 -7.10
CA GLU A 110 36.61 -6.46 -6.32
C GLU A 110 36.15 -6.84 -4.91
N CYS A 111 35.07 -6.22 -4.41
CA CYS A 111 34.50 -6.59 -3.11
C CYS A 111 33.63 -7.86 -3.19
N PHE A 112 33.31 -8.34 -4.40
CA PHE A 112 32.35 -9.41 -4.64
C PHE A 112 32.97 -10.56 -5.44
N HIS A 113 32.55 -11.77 -5.11
CA HIS A 113 32.83 -12.97 -5.88
C HIS A 113 31.76 -13.14 -6.97
N GLU A 114 32.13 -13.73 -8.12
CA GLU A 114 31.24 -13.95 -9.27
C GLU A 114 29.94 -14.71 -8.96
N LYS A 115 29.89 -15.45 -7.85
CA LYS A 115 28.76 -16.27 -7.38
C LYS A 115 28.00 -15.67 -6.19
N ASP A 116 28.30 -14.43 -5.81
CA ASP A 116 27.63 -13.77 -4.68
C ASP A 116 26.17 -13.42 -4.98
N PHE A 117 25.74 -13.50 -6.25
CA PHE A 117 24.32 -13.45 -6.60
C PHE A 117 23.50 -14.62 -6.01
N LEU A 118 24.14 -15.68 -5.49
CA LEU A 118 23.46 -16.83 -4.88
C LEU A 118 23.23 -16.62 -3.38
N ASN A 119 22.07 -17.10 -2.91
CA ASN A 119 21.72 -17.28 -1.50
C ASN A 119 21.96 -16.03 -0.64
N HIS A 120 21.51 -14.86 -1.07
CA HIS A 120 21.60 -13.59 -0.33
C HIS A 120 23.02 -13.08 -0.01
N ARG A 121 24.10 -13.71 -0.53
CA ARG A 121 25.47 -13.26 -0.26
C ARG A 121 25.71 -11.83 -0.74
N TYR A 122 25.16 -11.48 -1.90
CA TYR A 122 25.18 -10.12 -2.42
C TYR A 122 24.51 -9.14 -1.44
N HIS A 123 23.30 -9.44 -0.97
CA HIS A 123 22.56 -8.59 -0.02
C HIS A 123 23.32 -8.43 1.30
N ALA A 124 23.92 -9.50 1.81
CA ALA A 124 24.76 -9.44 3.01
C ALA A 124 26.01 -8.57 2.80
N LYS A 125 26.76 -8.79 1.72
CA LYS A 125 27.96 -7.97 1.38
C LYS A 125 27.61 -6.52 1.08
N ARG A 126 26.46 -6.26 0.47
CA ARG A 126 25.90 -4.92 0.26
C ARG A 126 25.62 -4.22 1.60
N CYS A 127 25.04 -4.92 2.57
CA CYS A 127 24.81 -4.41 3.92
C CYS A 127 26.13 -4.13 4.66
N LEU A 128 27.07 -5.08 4.60
CA LEU A 128 28.43 -4.94 5.15
C LEU A 128 29.15 -3.70 4.60
N TYR A 129 29.06 -3.47 3.29
CA TYR A 129 29.64 -2.31 2.63
C TYR A 129 29.04 -0.99 3.16
N LEU A 130 27.72 -0.94 3.32
CA LEU A 130 27.04 0.20 3.94
C LEU A 130 27.47 0.41 5.39
N HIS A 131 27.67 -0.65 6.17
CA HIS A 131 28.13 -0.50 7.56
C HIS A 131 29.53 0.12 7.63
N VAL A 132 30.44 -0.22 6.72
CA VAL A 132 31.76 0.43 6.64
C VAL A 132 31.62 1.93 6.32
N ILE A 133 30.69 2.29 5.43
CA ILE A 133 30.35 3.69 5.14
C ILE A 133 29.80 4.39 6.38
N GLU A 134 28.80 3.80 7.03
CA GLU A 134 28.18 4.31 8.25
C GLU A 134 29.23 4.62 9.32
N LYS A 135 30.08 3.63 9.67
CA LYS A 135 31.13 3.77 10.68
C LYS A 135 32.09 4.94 10.37
N SER A 136 32.45 5.08 9.11
CA SER A 136 33.36 6.14 8.66
C SER A 136 32.69 7.52 8.71
N LEU A 137 31.42 7.61 8.30
CA LEU A 137 30.66 8.85 8.32
C LEU A 137 30.30 9.32 9.73
N ARG A 138 30.02 8.41 10.68
CA ARG A 138 29.75 8.73 12.09
C ARG A 138 30.90 9.47 12.77
N SER A 139 32.13 9.32 12.26
CA SER A 139 33.32 9.98 12.80
C SER A 139 33.50 11.42 12.28
N SER A 140 32.69 11.85 11.30
CA SER A 140 32.80 13.16 10.66
C SER A 140 31.97 14.22 11.41
N PRO A 141 32.53 15.41 11.71
CA PRO A 141 31.77 16.50 12.34
C PRO A 141 30.71 17.11 11.42
N LEU A 142 30.73 16.78 10.13
CA LEU A 142 29.74 17.24 9.15
C LEU A 142 28.41 16.45 9.23
N ILE A 143 28.36 15.37 10.01
CA ILE A 143 27.21 14.47 10.09
C ILE A 143 26.61 14.53 11.50
N GLN A 144 25.33 14.83 11.61
CA GLN A 144 24.59 14.87 12.87
C GLN A 144 24.15 13.47 13.31
N LYS A 145 23.52 12.75 12.37
CA LYS A 145 22.85 11.47 12.63
C LYS A 145 22.96 10.60 11.38
N ILE A 146 23.02 9.30 11.59
CA ILE A 146 22.80 8.29 10.54
C ILE A 146 21.77 7.30 11.06
N SER A 147 20.75 7.02 10.27
CA SER A 147 19.79 5.95 10.53
C SER A 147 19.70 4.97 9.36
N TRP A 148 19.41 3.71 9.68
CA TRP A 148 19.17 2.66 8.71
C TRP A 148 17.72 2.65 8.30
N SER A 149 17.47 2.48 7.00
CA SER A 149 16.14 2.28 6.43
C SER A 149 16.19 1.21 5.34
N THR A 150 15.10 1.01 4.60
CA THR A 150 15.03 0.05 3.49
C THR A 150 14.74 0.76 2.18
N PHE A 151 15.36 0.30 1.09
CA PHE A 151 15.07 0.85 -0.23
C PHE A 151 13.73 0.30 -0.72
N LEU A 152 12.72 1.16 -0.85
CA LEU A 152 11.38 0.79 -1.37
C LEU A 152 10.72 -0.35 -0.57
N ASP A 153 10.85 -0.34 0.77
CA ASP A 153 10.28 -1.35 1.66
C ASP A 153 10.80 -2.78 1.38
N GLU A 154 11.99 -2.88 0.78
CA GLU A 154 12.68 -4.14 0.52
C GLU A 154 13.71 -4.42 1.61
N ALA A 155 13.39 -5.35 2.52
CA ALA A 155 14.23 -5.72 3.66
C ALA A 155 15.66 -6.08 3.30
N ARG A 156 15.81 -6.80 2.18
CA ARG A 156 17.12 -7.28 1.71
C ARG A 156 18.02 -6.13 1.24
N LYS A 157 17.47 -4.93 1.06
CA LYS A 157 18.15 -3.77 0.51
C LYS A 157 18.16 -2.61 1.52
N PRO A 158 18.93 -2.75 2.62
CA PRO A 158 19.10 -1.66 3.57
C PRO A 158 19.75 -0.43 2.91
N ILE A 159 19.45 0.76 3.41
CA ILE A 159 20.02 2.04 2.97
C ILE A 159 20.35 2.89 4.19
N LEU A 160 21.15 3.95 4.00
CA LEU A 160 21.46 4.90 5.05
C LEU A 160 20.76 6.23 4.77
N HIS A 161 20.09 6.78 5.78
CA HIS A 161 19.70 8.18 5.83
C HIS A 161 20.76 8.93 6.63
N VAL A 162 21.46 9.85 5.97
CA VAL A 162 22.55 10.64 6.53
C VAL A 162 22.08 12.07 6.71
N TYR A 163 21.99 12.52 7.96
CA TYR A 163 21.54 13.85 8.34
C TYR A 163 22.76 14.77 8.50
N PRO A 164 22.92 15.81 7.66
CA PRO A 164 24.01 16.77 7.79
C PRO A 164 23.95 17.55 9.11
N ALA A 165 25.10 17.91 9.68
CA ALA A 165 25.19 18.72 10.90
C ALA A 165 24.68 20.15 10.73
N LYS A 166 24.77 20.69 9.51
CA LYS A 166 24.24 22.00 9.16
C LYS A 166 22.80 21.84 8.69
N GLU A 167 21.86 22.39 9.44
CA GLU A 167 20.46 22.47 9.02
C GLU A 167 20.33 23.35 7.76
N ILE A 168 19.40 22.96 6.89
CA ILE A 168 19.09 23.69 5.67
C ILE A 168 17.79 24.46 5.92
N ALA A 169 17.85 25.79 5.72
CA ALA A 169 16.66 26.63 5.84
C ALA A 169 15.53 26.09 4.94
N GLU A 170 14.30 26.13 5.45
CA GLU A 170 13.08 25.59 4.81
C GLU A 170 12.99 24.05 4.69
N LEU A 171 14.04 23.30 5.03
CA LEU A 171 14.10 21.83 4.91
C LEU A 171 14.48 21.17 6.25
N PRO A 172 13.65 21.31 7.30
CA PRO A 172 13.90 20.65 8.58
C PRO A 172 13.89 19.13 8.39
N GLY A 173 14.86 18.44 8.99
CA GLY A 173 14.98 16.98 8.87
C GLY A 173 15.48 16.49 7.51
N PHE A 174 16.03 17.36 6.67
CA PHE A 174 16.68 16.95 5.41
C PHE A 174 17.73 15.87 5.65
N TYR A 175 17.71 14.84 4.81
CA TYR A 175 18.72 13.79 4.81
C TYR A 175 19.16 13.43 3.39
N VAL A 176 20.39 12.92 3.30
CA VAL A 176 20.96 12.32 2.10
C VAL A 176 20.78 10.81 2.21
N ARG A 177 20.08 10.20 1.24
CA ARG A 177 19.85 8.77 1.16
C ARG A 177 20.97 8.10 0.39
N ILE A 178 21.81 7.32 1.05
CA ILE A 178 22.84 6.53 0.38
C ILE A 178 22.23 5.22 -0.15
N ILE A 179 22.27 5.05 -1.47
CA ILE A 179 21.69 3.90 -2.18
C ILE A 179 22.82 3.16 -2.91
N PRO A 180 23.18 1.94 -2.49
CA PRO A 180 24.12 1.11 -3.23
C PRO A 180 23.61 0.73 -4.62
N THR A 181 24.50 0.78 -5.61
CA THR A 181 24.28 0.27 -6.98
C THR A 181 25.32 -0.78 -7.34
N ALA A 182 25.00 -1.64 -8.31
CA ALA A 182 25.81 -2.81 -8.66
C ALA A 182 26.00 -2.98 -10.17
N SER A 183 26.07 -1.87 -10.92
CA SER A 183 26.23 -1.93 -12.37
C SER A 183 27.39 -2.85 -12.78
N PHE A 184 27.11 -3.77 -13.71
CA PHE A 184 28.06 -4.76 -14.26
C PHE A 184 28.67 -5.75 -13.26
N LEU A 185 28.12 -5.88 -12.04
CA LEU A 185 28.67 -6.77 -11.01
C LEU A 185 28.55 -8.25 -11.38
N PHE A 186 27.42 -8.65 -11.95
CA PHE A 186 27.12 -10.03 -12.30
C PHE A 186 26.63 -10.17 -13.75
N ASN A 187 26.67 -11.39 -14.28
CA ASN A 187 26.11 -11.69 -15.59
C ASN A 187 24.57 -11.77 -15.51
N VAL A 188 23.88 -10.90 -16.26
CA VAL A 188 22.40 -10.79 -16.31
C VAL A 188 21.72 -12.13 -16.60
N SER A 189 22.29 -12.98 -17.46
CA SER A 189 21.72 -14.29 -17.80
C SER A 189 21.63 -15.28 -16.61
N LYS A 190 22.41 -15.05 -15.55
CA LYS A 190 22.35 -15.84 -14.31
C LYS A 190 21.18 -15.45 -13.42
N MET A 191 20.54 -14.31 -13.67
CA MET A 191 19.39 -13.79 -12.92
C MET A 191 18.12 -13.70 -13.77
N ASN A 192 18.02 -14.48 -14.85
CA ASN A 192 16.79 -14.53 -15.64
C ASN A 192 15.58 -14.85 -14.76
N LEU A 193 14.58 -13.99 -14.79
CA LEU A 193 13.45 -14.01 -13.86
C LEU A 193 12.60 -15.28 -13.98
N SER A 194 12.55 -15.87 -15.17
CA SER A 194 11.62 -16.96 -15.48
C SER A 194 12.23 -18.36 -15.38
N THR A 195 13.56 -18.46 -15.33
CA THR A 195 14.25 -19.76 -15.42
C THR A 195 15.28 -19.99 -14.32
N ARG A 196 15.75 -18.95 -13.62
CA ARG A 196 16.84 -19.07 -12.66
C ARG A 196 16.35 -19.06 -11.23
N ASN A 197 16.74 -20.08 -10.49
CA ASN A 197 16.72 -20.11 -9.04
C ASN A 197 18.09 -19.69 -8.51
N ASN A 198 18.11 -18.64 -7.68
CA ASN A 198 19.31 -18.19 -7.00
C ASN A 198 19.17 -18.20 -5.47
N VAL A 199 18.09 -18.77 -4.94
CA VAL A 199 17.87 -19.01 -3.52
C VAL A 199 17.60 -20.50 -3.36
N ARG A 200 18.64 -21.30 -3.09
CA ARG A 200 18.52 -22.77 -3.13
C ARG A 200 17.53 -23.34 -2.10
N ALA A 201 17.36 -22.64 -0.98
CA ALA A 201 16.34 -22.97 0.01
C ALA A 201 14.91 -22.85 -0.54
N TYR A 202 14.70 -22.09 -1.62
CA TYR A 202 13.45 -21.98 -2.36
C TYR A 202 13.31 -23.13 -3.37
N THR A 203 13.26 -24.35 -2.87
CA THR A 203 12.96 -25.56 -3.65
C THR A 203 11.70 -26.18 -3.06
N LYS A 204 10.65 -26.40 -3.87
CA LYS A 204 9.40 -27.03 -3.40
C LYS A 204 9.36 -28.47 -3.87
N ASP A 205 9.22 -29.42 -2.94
CA ASP A 205 9.08 -30.85 -3.25
C ASP A 205 10.19 -31.40 -4.18
N GLY A 206 11.43 -30.89 -4.02
CA GLY A 206 12.57 -31.23 -4.88
C GLY A 206 12.59 -30.55 -6.26
N ILE A 207 11.56 -29.77 -6.59
CA ILE A 207 11.46 -29.00 -7.85
C ILE A 207 12.14 -27.64 -7.67
N ASN A 208 13.13 -27.40 -8.52
CA ASN A 208 13.87 -26.14 -8.56
C ASN A 208 13.04 -25.04 -9.25
N LEU A 209 12.35 -24.22 -8.46
CA LEU A 209 11.49 -23.14 -8.96
C LEU A 209 12.29 -21.85 -9.19
N PRO A 210 12.00 -21.06 -10.23
CA PRO A 210 12.61 -19.74 -10.42
C PRO A 210 12.41 -18.82 -9.22
N THR A 211 13.37 -17.91 -8.98
CA THR A 211 13.32 -16.90 -7.90
C THR A 211 13.27 -15.48 -8.50
N PRO A 212 12.17 -15.12 -9.20
CA PRO A 212 12.03 -13.86 -9.91
C PRO A 212 12.12 -12.62 -9.03
N LYS A 213 11.53 -12.61 -7.85
CA LYS A 213 11.53 -11.45 -6.96
C LYS A 213 12.91 -11.23 -6.35
N TYR A 214 13.58 -12.31 -5.95
CA TYR A 214 14.97 -12.25 -5.52
C TYR A 214 15.88 -11.77 -6.65
N ASN A 215 15.77 -12.35 -7.85
CA ASN A 215 16.59 -11.96 -9.01
C ASN A 215 16.36 -10.49 -9.38
N CYS A 216 15.10 -10.05 -9.40
CA CYS A 216 14.74 -8.68 -9.68
C CYS A 216 15.32 -7.70 -8.65
N SER A 217 15.46 -8.10 -7.38
CA SER A 217 16.06 -7.24 -6.35
C SER A 217 17.53 -6.89 -6.65
N ILE A 218 18.31 -7.82 -7.23
CA ILE A 218 19.70 -7.60 -7.63
C ILE A 218 19.76 -6.85 -8.96
N LEU A 219 18.95 -7.27 -9.95
CA LEU A 219 18.88 -6.61 -11.25
C LEU A 219 18.49 -5.14 -11.12
N GLU A 220 17.59 -4.81 -10.19
CA GLU A 220 17.23 -3.42 -9.89
C GLU A 220 18.45 -2.59 -9.50
N ASP A 221 19.32 -3.08 -8.62
CA ASP A 221 20.54 -2.35 -8.22
C ASP A 221 21.58 -2.31 -9.35
N MET A 222 21.59 -3.28 -10.27
CA MET A 222 22.48 -3.29 -11.44
C MET A 222 22.08 -2.24 -12.50
N PHE A 223 20.78 -2.07 -12.72
CA PHE A 223 20.22 -1.20 -13.76
C PHE A 223 19.68 0.14 -13.23
N LEU A 224 19.75 0.38 -11.91
CA LEU A 224 19.29 1.64 -11.31
C LEU A 224 19.99 2.86 -11.92
N GLU A 225 21.29 2.74 -12.18
CA GLU A 225 22.06 3.86 -12.74
C GLU A 225 21.63 4.22 -14.17
N GLU A 226 21.39 3.21 -15.02
CA GLU A 226 20.92 3.40 -16.39
C GLU A 226 19.51 4.01 -16.41
N ASN A 227 18.62 3.52 -15.54
CA ASN A 227 17.27 4.07 -15.38
C ASN A 227 17.29 5.54 -14.94
N VAL A 228 18.13 5.88 -13.95
CA VAL A 228 18.26 7.28 -13.49
C VAL A 228 18.82 8.18 -14.60
N GLU A 229 19.79 7.70 -15.38
CA GLU A 229 20.36 8.46 -16.50
C GLU A 229 19.35 8.69 -17.62
N PHE A 230 18.56 7.67 -17.97
CA PHE A 230 17.47 7.80 -18.92
C PHE A 230 16.40 8.81 -18.45
N ILE A 231 15.98 8.72 -17.19
CA ILE A 231 15.00 9.67 -16.63
C ILE A 231 15.58 11.08 -16.63
N SER A 232 16.81 11.25 -16.16
CA SER A 232 17.43 12.58 -16.07
C SER A 232 17.59 13.22 -17.45
N SER A 233 18.07 12.47 -18.46
CA SER A 233 18.19 12.95 -19.84
C SER A 233 16.84 13.24 -20.50
N SER A 234 15.80 12.47 -20.19
CA SER A 234 14.46 12.68 -20.76
C SER A 234 13.70 13.83 -20.11
N VAL A 235 13.95 14.10 -18.82
CA VAL A 235 13.22 15.09 -18.02
C VAL A 235 13.94 16.44 -17.97
N ALA A 236 15.27 16.50 -18.12
CA ALA A 236 16.05 17.73 -17.94
C ALA A 236 15.56 18.89 -18.80
N ASP A 237 15.22 18.64 -20.07
CA ASP A 237 14.83 19.69 -21.01
C ASP A 237 13.31 19.96 -21.03
N TRP A 238 12.51 19.18 -20.28
CA TRP A 238 11.04 19.22 -20.34
C TRP A 238 10.44 19.81 -19.06
N LYS A 239 10.40 21.14 -18.96
CA LYS A 239 9.85 21.87 -17.80
C LYS A 239 8.41 21.46 -17.46
N ALA A 240 7.54 21.35 -18.47
CA ALA A 240 6.16 20.91 -18.27
C ALA A 240 6.07 19.47 -17.72
N LEU A 241 7.00 18.58 -18.10
CA LEU A 241 7.08 17.24 -17.53
C LEU A 241 7.56 17.28 -16.08
N GLN A 242 8.50 18.15 -15.73
CA GLN A 242 8.94 18.34 -14.33
C GLN A 242 7.79 18.84 -13.45
N GLU A 243 6.98 19.79 -13.95
CA GLU A 243 5.76 20.28 -13.29
C GLU A 243 4.71 19.18 -13.19
N ALA A 244 4.45 18.46 -14.29
CA ALA A 244 3.55 17.31 -14.30
C ALA A 244 4.02 16.21 -13.34
N LEU A 245 5.32 15.96 -13.17
CA LEU A 245 5.85 14.98 -12.21
C LEU A 245 5.66 15.42 -10.76
N VAL A 246 5.73 16.72 -10.46
CA VAL A 246 5.37 17.25 -9.14
C VAL A 246 3.88 17.05 -8.89
N LEU A 247 3.02 17.40 -9.85
CA LEU A 247 1.58 17.16 -9.76
C LEU A 247 1.24 15.67 -9.68
N LEU A 248 1.98 14.82 -10.40
CA LEU A 248 1.80 13.37 -10.43
C LEU A 248 2.25 12.71 -9.12
N LYS A 249 3.29 13.24 -8.45
CA LYS A 249 3.65 12.82 -7.08
C LYS A 249 2.57 13.18 -6.06
N VAL A 250 1.72 14.14 -6.39
CA VAL A 250 0.51 14.43 -5.61
C VAL A 250 -0.65 13.51 -6.03
N TRP A 251 -0.56 12.78 -7.15
CA TRP A 251 -1.76 12.21 -7.79
C TRP A 251 -1.63 10.81 -8.46
N ALA A 252 -0.97 10.68 -9.61
CA ALA A 252 -0.64 9.48 -10.44
C ALA A 252 -1.68 8.39 -10.82
N PRO A 253 -1.61 7.82 -12.05
CA PRO A 253 -2.80 7.74 -12.90
C PRO A 253 -3.19 6.38 -13.55
N THR A 254 -4.40 6.41 -14.16
CA THR A 254 -5.17 5.37 -14.86
C THR A 254 -4.85 5.19 -16.34
N SER A 255 -4.77 3.93 -16.79
CA SER A 255 -5.13 3.54 -18.16
C SER A 255 -5.52 2.05 -18.19
N LYS A 256 -6.04 1.54 -19.32
CA LYS A 256 -6.24 0.10 -19.56
C LYS A 256 -5.06 -0.57 -20.26
N MET A 257 -4.07 0.21 -20.72
CA MET A 257 -2.87 -0.28 -21.42
C MET A 257 -1.97 -1.16 -20.54
N TRP A 258 -2.06 -1.01 -19.22
CA TRP A 258 -1.21 -1.69 -18.25
C TRP A 258 -1.49 -3.19 -18.09
N THR A 259 -2.66 -3.67 -18.52
CA THR A 259 -2.99 -5.11 -18.47
C THR A 259 -2.16 -5.95 -19.46
N LYS A 260 -1.49 -5.30 -20.41
CA LYS A 260 -0.59 -5.93 -21.39
C LYS A 260 0.90 -5.84 -20.99
N GLY A 261 1.17 -5.25 -19.82
CA GLY A 261 2.50 -4.85 -19.38
C GLY A 261 3.04 -3.66 -20.16
N LEU A 262 3.72 -2.73 -19.47
CA LEU A 262 4.37 -1.59 -20.12
C LEU A 262 5.87 -1.81 -20.26
N VAL A 263 6.46 -1.18 -21.27
CA VAL A 263 7.91 -1.18 -21.49
C VAL A 263 8.35 0.27 -21.66
N ILE A 264 9.27 0.72 -20.81
CA ILE A 264 9.82 2.07 -20.85
C ILE A 264 11.08 2.06 -21.72
N GLN A 265 10.94 1.94 -23.04
CA GLN A 265 12.06 1.96 -23.98
C GLN A 265 11.78 2.90 -25.15
N PRO A 266 12.81 3.58 -25.70
CA PRO A 266 12.67 4.26 -26.99
C PRO A 266 12.19 3.28 -28.05
N THR A 267 11.18 3.65 -28.84
CA THR A 267 10.55 2.76 -29.85
C THR A 267 11.56 2.12 -30.81
N LYS A 268 12.68 2.81 -31.07
CA LYS A 268 13.76 2.37 -31.96
C LYS A 268 14.79 1.43 -31.31
N LYS A 269 14.74 1.23 -29.98
CA LYS A 269 15.69 0.41 -29.19
C LYS A 269 15.00 -0.69 -28.39
N ARG A 270 13.80 -1.12 -28.81
CA ARG A 270 13.03 -2.11 -28.07
C ARG A 270 13.75 -3.47 -28.05
N THR A 271 14.19 -3.91 -26.88
CA THR A 271 14.90 -5.19 -26.70
C THR A 271 13.98 -6.32 -26.26
N ILE A 272 12.82 -6.00 -25.67
CA ILE A 272 11.90 -6.98 -25.09
C ILE A 272 11.03 -7.63 -26.16
N THR A 273 11.08 -8.97 -26.24
CA THR A 273 10.25 -9.77 -27.14
C THR A 273 8.83 -9.98 -26.60
N LYS A 274 7.91 -10.49 -27.43
CA LYS A 274 6.55 -10.81 -26.98
C LYS A 274 6.57 -11.98 -25.99
N GLU A 275 7.47 -12.93 -26.21
CA GLU A 275 7.70 -14.12 -25.41
C GLU A 275 8.20 -13.74 -24.01
N ASP A 276 9.14 -12.78 -23.93
CA ASP A 276 9.61 -12.23 -22.65
C ASP A 276 8.45 -11.61 -21.87
N MET A 277 7.61 -10.79 -22.52
CA MET A 277 6.44 -10.18 -21.86
C MET A 277 5.46 -11.23 -21.33
N VAL A 278 5.21 -12.31 -22.07
CA VAL A 278 4.37 -13.43 -21.60
C VAL A 278 4.98 -14.06 -20.35
N CYS A 279 6.30 -14.22 -20.31
CA CYS A 279 7.00 -14.74 -19.15
C CYS A 279 6.89 -13.80 -17.93
N PHE A 280 7.05 -12.49 -18.12
CA PHE A 280 6.83 -11.50 -17.05
C PHE A 280 5.40 -11.54 -16.52
N LEU A 281 4.39 -11.57 -17.39
CA LEU A 281 2.97 -11.58 -17.02
C LEU A 281 2.53 -12.87 -16.32
N LYS A 282 3.22 -14.00 -16.58
CA LYS A 282 3.04 -15.23 -15.80
C LYS A 282 3.62 -15.16 -14.39
N THR A 283 4.58 -14.26 -14.19
CA THR A 283 5.42 -14.20 -12.99
C THR A 283 4.96 -13.12 -12.01
N PHE A 284 4.51 -11.98 -12.51
CA PHE A 284 4.15 -10.81 -11.71
C PHE A 284 2.71 -10.38 -11.95
N ASP A 285 2.06 -9.88 -10.90
CA ASP A 285 0.69 -9.35 -10.96
C ASP A 285 0.60 -8.11 -11.86
N VAL A 286 1.67 -7.31 -11.90
CA VAL A 286 1.81 -6.08 -12.69
C VAL A 286 3.20 -6.06 -13.31
N VAL A 287 3.28 -5.67 -14.59
CA VAL A 287 4.54 -5.64 -15.35
C VAL A 287 4.76 -4.24 -15.92
N ILE A 288 5.82 -3.58 -15.45
CA ILE A 288 6.36 -2.35 -16.02
C ILE A 288 7.85 -2.59 -16.21
N CYS A 289 8.27 -2.95 -17.41
CA CYS A 289 9.66 -3.18 -17.72
C CYS A 289 10.43 -1.86 -17.85
N ASP A 290 11.62 -1.85 -17.28
CA ASP A 290 12.54 -0.73 -17.30
C ASP A 290 13.21 -0.52 -18.67
N VAL A 291 14.14 0.42 -18.74
CA VAL A 291 14.85 0.79 -19.98
C VAL A 291 15.75 -0.32 -20.50
N SER A 292 16.33 -1.13 -19.59
CA SER A 292 17.15 -2.28 -19.98
C SER A 292 16.30 -3.45 -20.50
N GLY A 293 15.05 -3.53 -20.02
CA GLY A 293 14.12 -4.63 -20.27
C GLY A 293 14.39 -5.88 -19.41
N HIS A 294 15.27 -5.76 -18.42
CA HIS A 294 15.61 -6.85 -17.49
C HIS A 294 14.94 -6.69 -16.12
N VAL A 295 14.44 -5.49 -15.79
CA VAL A 295 13.84 -5.20 -14.49
C VAL A 295 12.35 -4.93 -14.65
N ASN A 296 11.54 -5.56 -13.81
CA ASN A 296 10.15 -5.16 -13.63
C ASN A 296 10.06 -4.13 -12.48
N LEU A 297 9.86 -2.86 -12.83
CA LEU A 297 9.67 -1.75 -11.89
C LEU A 297 8.43 -1.95 -11.00
N ALA A 298 7.45 -2.71 -11.47
CA ALA A 298 6.24 -3.07 -10.72
C ALA A 298 6.34 -4.42 -9.99
N SER A 299 7.54 -4.99 -9.83
CA SER A 299 7.74 -6.33 -9.23
C SER A 299 7.15 -6.50 -7.82
N ARG A 300 7.01 -5.40 -7.08
CA ARG A 300 6.43 -5.35 -5.72
C ARG A 300 4.95 -4.96 -5.68
N MET A 301 4.36 -4.58 -6.81
CA MET A 301 2.99 -4.11 -6.88
C MET A 301 2.02 -5.28 -6.91
N THR A 302 1.04 -5.30 -6.00
CA THR A 302 -0.02 -6.30 -6.01
C THR A 302 -1.10 -5.94 -7.02
N LYS A 303 -1.87 -6.93 -7.47
CA LYS A 303 -3.03 -6.70 -8.33
C LYS A 303 -4.06 -5.76 -7.69
N SER A 304 -4.30 -5.88 -6.39
CA SER A 304 -5.21 -5.00 -5.64
C SER A 304 -4.73 -3.56 -5.58
N ALA A 305 -3.44 -3.33 -5.29
CA ALA A 305 -2.84 -2.01 -5.32
C ALA A 305 -2.99 -1.34 -6.69
N PHE A 306 -2.84 -2.13 -7.75
CA PHE A 306 -2.94 -1.63 -9.10
C PHE A 306 -4.38 -1.33 -9.50
N ILE A 307 -5.35 -2.17 -9.12
CA ILE A 307 -6.78 -1.88 -9.31
C ILE A 307 -7.18 -0.63 -8.52
N GLU A 308 -6.70 -0.48 -7.29
CA GLU A 308 -6.92 0.72 -6.48
C GLU A 308 -6.41 1.98 -7.20
N LEU A 309 -5.18 1.94 -7.73
CA LEU A 309 -4.62 3.03 -8.52
C LEU A 309 -5.46 3.34 -9.76
N GLN A 310 -6.01 2.31 -10.42
CA GLN A 310 -6.92 2.48 -11.55
C GLN A 310 -8.28 3.05 -11.14
N ASP A 311 -8.81 2.71 -9.97
CA ASP A 311 -10.07 3.28 -9.50
C ASP A 311 -9.88 4.75 -9.10
N GLU A 312 -8.78 5.05 -8.39
CA GLU A 312 -8.46 6.41 -7.93
C GLU A 312 -8.33 7.38 -9.09
N ALA A 313 -7.55 7.02 -10.12
CA ALA A 313 -7.35 7.94 -11.21
C ALA A 313 -8.54 8.01 -12.18
N ALA A 314 -9.44 7.01 -12.19
CA ALA A 314 -10.74 7.13 -12.86
C ALA A 314 -11.67 8.09 -12.10
N CYS A 315 -11.69 8.02 -10.76
CA CYS A 315 -12.42 8.99 -9.93
C CYS A 315 -11.89 10.40 -10.18
N ALA A 316 -10.58 10.55 -10.27
CA ALA A 316 -10.00 11.86 -10.44
C ALA A 316 -10.20 12.46 -11.84
N LEU A 317 -10.16 11.66 -12.90
CA LEU A 317 -10.58 12.12 -14.23
C LEU A 317 -12.04 12.58 -14.22
N ASN A 318 -12.92 11.83 -13.56
CA ASN A 318 -14.32 12.26 -13.37
C ASN A 318 -14.43 13.58 -12.58
N CYS A 319 -13.56 13.80 -11.59
CA CYS A 319 -13.52 15.06 -10.83
C CYS A 319 -13.09 16.23 -11.72
N LEU A 320 -12.04 16.05 -12.54
CA LEU A 320 -11.62 17.07 -13.51
C LEU A 320 -12.74 17.41 -14.50
N ASP A 321 -13.45 16.39 -15.01
CA ASP A 321 -14.50 16.58 -16.00
C ASP A 321 -15.77 17.23 -15.41
N LYS A 322 -16.15 16.87 -14.18
CA LYS A 322 -17.46 17.23 -13.60
C LYS A 322 -17.40 18.42 -12.65
N CYS A 323 -16.31 18.60 -11.91
CA CYS A 323 -16.26 19.55 -10.81
C CYS A 323 -15.79 20.96 -11.22
N LYS A 324 -15.46 21.20 -12.50
CA LYS A 324 -14.93 22.48 -13.01
C LYS A 324 -13.85 23.03 -12.06
N ASP A 325 -13.99 24.28 -11.61
CA ASP A 325 -13.07 24.94 -10.67
C ASP A 325 -12.89 24.19 -9.34
N GLY A 326 -13.91 23.48 -8.85
CA GLY A 326 -13.87 22.73 -7.59
C GLY A 326 -13.15 21.37 -7.68
N GLY A 327 -12.85 20.92 -8.90
CA GLY A 327 -12.07 19.69 -9.10
C GLY A 327 -10.64 19.81 -8.59
N PHE A 328 -10.09 21.03 -8.56
CA PHE A 328 -8.76 21.27 -8.02
C PHE A 328 -8.69 20.99 -6.52
N GLU A 329 -9.62 21.53 -5.74
CA GLU A 329 -9.68 21.34 -4.28
C GLU A 329 -9.90 19.88 -3.91
N GLU A 330 -10.78 19.20 -4.64
CA GLU A 330 -11.07 17.77 -4.42
C GLU A 330 -9.82 16.91 -4.66
N LEU A 331 -9.01 17.24 -5.67
CA LEU A 331 -7.87 16.42 -6.07
C LEU A 331 -6.58 16.71 -5.29
N PHE A 332 -6.30 17.98 -5.02
CA PHE A 332 -4.99 18.40 -4.50
C PHE A 332 -5.04 18.89 -3.06
N MET A 333 -6.19 19.39 -2.58
CA MET A 333 -6.31 19.98 -1.25
C MET A 333 -6.97 19.05 -0.22
N THR A 334 -7.67 18.01 -0.68
CA THR A 334 -8.41 17.08 0.18
C THR A 334 -7.55 15.86 0.52
N LYS A 335 -7.10 15.78 1.77
CA LYS A 335 -6.41 14.57 2.27
C LYS A 335 -7.44 13.51 2.61
N VAL A 336 -7.40 12.39 1.91
CA VAL A 336 -8.21 11.21 2.21
C VAL A 336 -7.36 10.24 3.03
N ASP A 337 -7.70 10.08 4.31
CA ASP A 337 -7.07 9.06 5.14
C ASP A 337 -7.66 7.67 4.85
N LEU A 338 -7.01 6.63 5.41
CA LEU A 338 -7.46 5.26 5.20
C LEU A 338 -8.86 5.01 5.77
N GLY A 339 -9.21 5.67 6.88
CA GLY A 339 -10.52 5.53 7.53
C GLY A 339 -11.67 6.15 6.71
N ALA A 340 -11.40 7.22 5.98
CA ALA A 340 -12.36 7.90 5.11
C ALA A 340 -12.49 7.22 3.75
N LYS A 341 -11.45 6.51 3.29
CA LYS A 341 -11.45 5.83 1.99
C LYS A 341 -12.29 4.55 1.97
N PHE A 342 -12.30 3.80 3.08
CA PHE A 342 -12.88 2.46 3.15
C PHE A 342 -14.11 2.44 4.06
N ASP A 343 -15.15 1.72 3.65
CA ASP A 343 -16.39 1.57 4.43
C ASP A 343 -16.19 0.75 5.71
N SER A 344 -15.22 -0.18 5.70
CA SER A 344 -14.86 -1.00 6.86
C SER A 344 -13.35 -1.14 6.94
N CYS A 345 -12.80 -0.87 8.12
CA CYS A 345 -11.38 -1.00 8.40
C CYS A 345 -11.12 -2.06 9.47
N LEU A 346 -10.06 -2.85 9.28
CA LEU A 346 -9.61 -3.87 10.21
C LEU A 346 -8.11 -3.74 10.44
N ARG A 347 -7.71 -3.68 11.72
CA ARG A 347 -6.33 -3.73 12.18
C ARG A 347 -6.06 -5.13 12.75
N ILE A 348 -5.07 -5.81 12.19
CA ILE A 348 -4.64 -7.15 12.62
C ILE A 348 -3.31 -7.03 13.36
N ASN A 349 -3.30 -7.36 14.65
CA ASN A 349 -2.08 -7.45 15.44
C ASN A 349 -1.44 -8.83 15.24
N LEU A 350 -0.20 -8.84 14.76
CA LEU A 350 0.53 -10.06 14.44
C LEU A 350 1.71 -10.32 15.39
N LYS A 351 1.92 -9.42 16.36
CA LYS A 351 3.02 -9.48 17.32
C LYS A 351 2.91 -10.76 18.15
N GLY A 352 3.96 -11.59 18.12
CA GLY A 352 4.01 -12.85 18.84
C GLY A 352 3.38 -14.06 18.13
N ASN A 353 2.85 -13.89 16.90
CA ASN A 353 2.30 -15.02 16.14
C ASN A 353 3.43 -15.87 15.52
N LEU A 354 3.80 -16.94 16.24
CA LEU A 354 4.91 -17.83 15.89
C LEU A 354 4.82 -18.44 14.48
N LYS A 355 3.61 -18.73 13.96
CA LYS A 355 3.43 -19.34 12.63
C LYS A 355 3.90 -18.45 11.48
N ILE A 356 3.81 -17.13 11.66
CA ILE A 356 4.19 -16.14 10.65
C ILE A 356 5.71 -15.90 10.69
N THR A 357 6.29 -15.85 11.89
CA THR A 357 7.74 -15.67 12.14
C THR A 357 8.59 -16.91 11.84
N THR A 358 8.01 -18.11 11.76
CA THR A 358 8.78 -19.35 11.45
C THR A 358 9.10 -19.57 9.98
N SER A 359 8.51 -18.79 9.07
CA SER A 359 8.88 -18.84 7.65
C SER A 359 10.21 -18.13 7.42
N SER A 360 11.10 -18.67 6.60
CA SER A 360 12.35 -17.99 6.24
C SER A 360 12.03 -16.61 5.67
N PHE A 361 12.49 -15.57 6.35
CA PHE A 361 12.07 -14.17 6.13
C PHE A 361 12.23 -13.71 4.68
N CYS A 362 13.22 -14.26 3.98
CA CYS A 362 13.60 -13.88 2.63
C CYS A 362 13.87 -15.14 1.79
N LEU A 363 12.86 -15.68 1.11
CA LEU A 363 13.09 -16.66 0.03
C LEU A 363 13.10 -15.90 -1.30
N ASP A 364 12.25 -16.29 -2.25
CA ASP A 364 11.95 -15.46 -3.41
C ASP A 364 11.23 -14.17 -2.99
N ASP A 365 10.13 -14.32 -2.25
CA ASP A 365 9.32 -13.25 -1.69
C ASP A 365 9.69 -12.95 -0.22
N LEU A 366 9.33 -11.75 0.24
CA LEU A 366 9.42 -11.37 1.64
C LEU A 366 8.23 -11.97 2.42
N ALA A 367 8.49 -12.48 3.63
CA ALA A 367 7.48 -13.18 4.42
C ALA A 367 6.20 -12.35 4.67
N TRP A 368 6.32 -11.05 4.95
CA TRP A 368 5.16 -10.18 5.14
C TRP A 368 4.36 -9.93 3.87
N ARG A 369 5.02 -9.83 2.70
CA ARG A 369 4.34 -9.68 1.40
C ARG A 369 3.50 -10.91 1.08
N LYS A 370 3.97 -12.09 1.48
CA LYS A 370 3.18 -13.32 1.38
C LYS A 370 1.95 -13.25 2.30
N LEU A 371 2.11 -12.80 3.55
CA LEU A 371 0.97 -12.69 4.46
C LEU A 371 -0.06 -11.65 3.99
N GLU A 372 0.37 -10.49 3.47
CA GLU A 372 -0.55 -9.50 2.86
C GLU A 372 -1.41 -10.17 1.78
N LYS A 373 -0.79 -10.97 0.91
CA LYS A 373 -1.48 -11.72 -0.15
C LYS A 373 -2.41 -12.80 0.42
N ASP A 374 -1.95 -13.54 1.44
CA ASP A 374 -2.74 -14.60 2.08
C ASP A 374 -3.99 -14.01 2.76
N VAL A 375 -3.85 -12.94 3.56
CA VAL A 375 -4.95 -12.20 4.18
C VAL A 375 -5.92 -11.67 3.12
N GLN A 376 -5.40 -11.03 2.08
CA GLN A 376 -6.24 -10.51 1.00
C GLN A 376 -7.00 -11.63 0.29
N SER A 377 -6.34 -12.74 -0.04
CA SER A 377 -6.96 -13.88 -0.71
C SER A 377 -8.05 -14.53 0.14
N LEU A 378 -7.79 -14.69 1.45
CA LEU A 378 -8.76 -15.24 2.40
C LEU A 378 -9.99 -14.35 2.51
N LEU A 379 -9.80 -13.05 2.70
CA LEU A 379 -10.91 -12.10 2.78
C LEU A 379 -11.67 -11.99 1.46
N GLN A 380 -10.99 -12.03 0.32
CA GLN A 380 -11.65 -12.01 -0.99
C GLN A 380 -12.46 -13.29 -1.24
N GLN A 381 -11.96 -14.45 -0.80
CA GLN A 381 -12.70 -15.71 -0.86
C GLN A 381 -13.90 -15.73 0.12
N GLY A 382 -13.77 -15.12 1.30
CA GLY A 382 -14.83 -15.06 2.30
C GLY A 382 -15.92 -14.04 1.99
N LEU A 383 -15.54 -12.83 1.58
CA LEU A 383 -16.45 -11.71 1.34
C LEU A 383 -17.03 -11.73 -0.08
N THR A 384 -16.37 -12.35 -1.06
CA THR A 384 -16.89 -12.56 -2.42
C THR A 384 -17.37 -11.25 -3.09
N ASP A 385 -18.61 -11.19 -3.55
CA ASP A 385 -19.22 -10.02 -4.20
C ASP A 385 -19.84 -9.01 -3.20
N ARG A 386 -19.67 -9.21 -1.88
CA ARG A 386 -20.00 -8.22 -0.85
C ARG A 386 -19.09 -7.00 -0.93
N THR A 387 -17.91 -7.15 -1.49
CA THR A 387 -16.89 -6.09 -1.54
C THR A 387 -16.59 -5.69 -2.98
N LYS A 388 -16.47 -4.38 -3.22
CA LYS A 388 -15.90 -3.83 -4.44
C LYS A 388 -14.38 -3.99 -4.45
N MET A 389 -13.73 -3.70 -3.33
CA MET A 389 -12.28 -3.72 -3.21
C MET A 389 -11.85 -4.09 -1.79
N ILE A 390 -10.74 -4.83 -1.70
CA ILE A 390 -10.06 -5.14 -0.43
C ILE A 390 -8.60 -4.74 -0.60
N ARG A 391 -8.12 -3.88 0.29
CA ARG A 391 -6.73 -3.44 0.32
C ARG A 391 -6.08 -3.88 1.62
N VAL A 392 -5.02 -4.67 1.49
CA VAL A 392 -4.19 -5.09 2.63
C VAL A 392 -2.85 -4.39 2.53
N LEU A 393 -2.42 -3.79 3.65
CA LEU A 393 -1.21 -3.01 3.78
C LEU A 393 -0.51 -3.36 5.09
N TRP A 394 0.68 -3.90 5.00
CA TRP A 394 1.56 -4.14 6.12
C TRP A 394 2.84 -3.35 5.90
N ARG A 395 2.88 -2.13 6.43
CA ARG A 395 4.09 -1.28 6.48
C ARG A 395 5.04 -1.86 7.52
N SER A 396 5.55 -3.05 7.23
CA SER A 396 6.25 -3.89 8.20
C SER A 396 7.67 -3.41 8.47
N THR A 397 8.24 -2.54 7.63
CA THR A 397 9.55 -1.97 7.87
C THR A 397 9.47 -0.77 8.82
N PRO A 398 10.26 -0.77 9.90
CA PRO A 398 10.34 0.39 10.79
C PRO A 398 11.03 1.57 10.09
N SER A 399 10.67 2.80 10.49
CA SER A 399 11.27 4.03 9.97
C SER A 399 12.77 4.11 10.25
N GLU A 400 13.18 3.63 11.42
CA GLU A 400 14.58 3.43 11.82
C GLU A 400 14.72 2.06 12.49
N TRP A 401 15.81 1.36 12.21
CA TRP A 401 16.11 0.08 12.88
C TRP A 401 17.59 -0.12 13.11
N ASN A 402 17.87 -1.03 14.03
CA ASN A 402 19.22 -1.46 14.32
C ASN A 402 19.56 -2.70 13.49
N ILE A 403 20.54 -2.55 12.60
CA ILE A 403 20.97 -3.65 11.72
C ILE A 403 21.52 -4.87 12.48
N MET A 404 21.98 -4.65 13.72
CA MET A 404 22.45 -5.70 14.63
C MET A 404 21.33 -6.60 15.13
N ASP A 405 20.13 -6.05 15.26
CA ASP A 405 18.97 -6.77 15.76
C ASP A 405 18.28 -7.59 14.64
N GLY A 406 18.68 -7.35 13.38
CA GLY A 406 18.15 -8.02 12.22
C GLY A 406 16.67 -7.66 11.99
N PHE A 407 15.87 -8.61 11.54
CA PHE A 407 14.45 -8.41 11.23
C PHE A 407 13.52 -8.52 12.44
N SER A 408 14.05 -8.47 13.66
CA SER A 408 13.26 -8.61 14.90
C SER A 408 12.17 -7.55 15.06
N GLU A 409 12.45 -6.30 14.67
CA GLU A 409 11.48 -5.19 14.70
C GLU A 409 10.54 -5.16 13.48
N PHE A 410 10.78 -6.02 12.47
CA PHE A 410 9.95 -6.05 11.28
C PHE A 410 8.61 -6.73 11.59
N GLY A 411 7.52 -6.09 11.16
CA GLY A 411 6.17 -6.57 11.43
C GLY A 411 5.68 -6.28 12.86
N SER A 412 6.37 -5.40 13.59
CA SER A 412 5.91 -4.85 14.88
C SER A 412 4.65 -3.99 14.73
N SER A 413 4.52 -3.31 13.59
CA SER A 413 3.33 -2.56 13.22
C SER A 413 2.17 -3.49 12.83
N PRO A 414 0.93 -3.11 13.15
CA PRO A 414 -0.24 -3.89 12.75
C PRO A 414 -0.35 -3.96 11.22
N LEU A 415 -0.97 -5.04 10.74
CA LEU A 415 -1.41 -5.14 9.36
C LEU A 415 -2.77 -4.46 9.23
N LEU A 416 -2.90 -3.55 8.26
CA LEU A 416 -4.12 -2.79 8.02
C LEU A 416 -4.87 -3.37 6.83
N VAL A 417 -6.19 -3.47 6.97
CA VAL A 417 -7.12 -3.92 5.95
C VAL A 417 -8.19 -2.86 5.77
N GLY A 418 -8.32 -2.35 4.55
CA GLY A 418 -9.42 -1.50 4.12
C GLY A 418 -10.36 -2.29 3.19
N ILE A 419 -11.67 -2.20 3.44
CA ILE A 419 -12.71 -2.89 2.67
C ILE A 419 -13.69 -1.84 2.12
N MET A 420 -13.84 -1.80 0.80
CA MET A 420 -14.92 -1.06 0.14
C MET A 420 -16.04 -2.03 -0.19
N LEU A 421 -17.25 -1.70 0.23
CA LEU A 421 -18.46 -2.48 0.00
C LEU A 421 -18.97 -2.32 -1.43
N SER A 422 -19.70 -3.32 -1.93
CA SER A 422 -20.26 -3.28 -3.28
C SER A 422 -21.61 -2.55 -3.32
N SER A 423 -22.60 -3.09 -2.63
CA SER A 423 -23.89 -2.46 -2.35
C SER A 423 -24.40 -2.94 -1.00
N LEU A 424 -25.28 -2.19 -0.34
CA LEU A 424 -25.80 -2.55 0.98
C LEU A 424 -26.53 -3.92 0.95
N GLU A 425 -27.32 -4.17 -0.09
CA GLU A 425 -28.06 -5.43 -0.26
C GLU A 425 -27.13 -6.65 -0.34
N LYS A 426 -26.04 -6.54 -1.11
CA LYS A 426 -25.06 -7.62 -1.23
C LYS A 426 -24.26 -7.75 0.05
N SER A 427 -23.77 -6.63 0.58
CA SER A 427 -22.84 -6.59 1.71
C SER A 427 -23.46 -7.12 2.99
N PHE A 428 -24.75 -6.87 3.20
CA PHE A 428 -25.46 -7.16 4.45
C PHE A 428 -26.47 -8.31 4.32
N ARG A 429 -26.39 -9.11 3.25
CA ARG A 429 -27.22 -10.33 3.14
C ARG A 429 -26.86 -11.32 4.25
N LEU A 430 -27.88 -12.02 4.77
CA LEU A 430 -27.72 -13.00 5.84
C LEU A 430 -27.19 -14.35 5.35
N VAL A 431 -27.33 -14.65 4.06
CA VAL A 431 -27.00 -15.97 3.51
C VAL A 431 -26.07 -15.82 2.31
N ASP A 432 -24.97 -16.55 2.30
CA ASP A 432 -24.14 -16.76 1.12
C ASP A 432 -24.45 -18.13 0.51
N ILE A 433 -24.85 -18.11 -0.76
CA ILE A 433 -25.14 -19.33 -1.52
C ILE A 433 -23.82 -19.82 -2.13
N GLY A 434 -23.43 -21.04 -1.76
CA GLY A 434 -22.26 -21.74 -2.26
C GLY A 434 -22.59 -22.71 -3.40
N PRO A 435 -21.71 -23.69 -3.68
CA PRO A 435 -21.86 -24.63 -4.78
C PRO A 435 -22.99 -25.65 -4.54
N ASN A 436 -23.45 -26.25 -5.64
CA ASN A 436 -24.34 -27.41 -5.57
C ASN A 436 -23.60 -28.58 -4.89
N PRO A 437 -24.19 -29.25 -3.87
CA PRO A 437 -23.56 -30.37 -3.16
C PRO A 437 -23.19 -31.56 -4.06
N GLU A 438 -23.81 -31.70 -5.23
CA GLU A 438 -23.47 -32.72 -6.22
C GLU A 438 -22.10 -32.47 -6.87
N ASN A 439 -21.65 -31.20 -6.92
CA ASN A 439 -20.28 -30.86 -7.30
C ASN A 439 -19.33 -31.16 -6.14
N ARG A 440 -18.94 -32.44 -6.02
CA ARG A 440 -18.16 -32.97 -4.88
C ARG A 440 -16.91 -32.15 -4.59
N ASP A 441 -16.16 -31.76 -5.61
CA ASP A 441 -14.87 -31.06 -5.42
C ASP A 441 -15.06 -29.63 -4.88
N GLU A 442 -16.03 -28.90 -5.41
CA GLU A 442 -16.36 -27.55 -4.92
C GLU A 442 -17.00 -27.59 -3.53
N ALA A 443 -17.89 -28.54 -3.27
CA ALA A 443 -18.52 -28.72 -1.97
C ALA A 443 -17.48 -29.11 -0.88
N ILE A 444 -16.49 -29.95 -1.20
CA ILE A 444 -15.38 -30.26 -0.28
C ILE A 444 -14.55 -29.00 0.00
N LYS A 445 -14.20 -28.23 -1.03
CA LYS A 445 -13.44 -26.97 -0.86
C LYS A 445 -14.22 -25.96 -0.02
N PHE A 446 -15.52 -25.83 -0.25
CA PHE A 446 -16.41 -24.94 0.49
C PHE A 446 -16.48 -25.33 1.97
N ARG A 447 -16.77 -26.61 2.26
CA ARG A 447 -16.81 -27.12 3.65
C ARG A 447 -15.46 -27.03 4.34
N LYS A 448 -14.35 -27.27 3.64
CA LYS A 448 -13.00 -27.08 4.18
C LYS A 448 -12.73 -25.62 4.53
N PHE A 449 -13.12 -24.69 3.65
CA PHE A 449 -12.90 -23.26 3.84
C PHE A 449 -13.75 -22.69 4.98
N TRP A 450 -15.04 -23.02 5.05
CA TRP A 450 -15.97 -22.46 6.03
C TRP A 450 -16.05 -23.26 7.33
N GLY A 451 -15.75 -24.57 7.31
CA GLY A 451 -15.84 -25.45 8.48
C GLY A 451 -17.26 -25.52 9.03
N GLU A 452 -17.40 -25.25 10.32
CA GLU A 452 -18.68 -25.26 11.05
C GLU A 452 -19.73 -24.26 10.54
N LYS A 453 -19.33 -23.26 9.74
CA LYS A 453 -20.26 -22.32 9.11
C LYS A 453 -20.88 -22.84 7.81
N ALA A 454 -20.38 -23.94 7.24
CA ALA A 454 -20.98 -24.53 6.06
C ALA A 454 -22.18 -25.42 6.44
N GLU A 455 -23.33 -25.15 5.84
CA GLU A 455 -24.54 -25.96 5.99
C GLU A 455 -25.22 -26.21 4.64
N LEU A 456 -26.01 -27.28 4.53
CA LEU A 456 -26.87 -27.51 3.37
C LEU A 456 -28.21 -26.84 3.58
N ARG A 457 -28.59 -25.99 2.62
CA ARG A 457 -29.86 -25.26 2.68
C ARG A 457 -30.70 -25.48 1.44
N ARG A 458 -31.99 -25.74 1.64
CA ARG A 458 -33.00 -25.76 0.59
C ARG A 458 -33.63 -24.37 0.47
N PHE A 459 -33.64 -23.83 -0.73
CA PHE A 459 -34.20 -22.51 -1.05
C PHE A 459 -35.65 -22.61 -1.54
N LYS A 460 -36.35 -21.47 -1.64
CA LYS A 460 -37.77 -21.40 -2.01
C LYS A 460 -38.06 -21.92 -3.42
N ASP A 461 -37.07 -21.85 -4.30
CA ASP A 461 -37.09 -22.39 -5.66
C ASP A 461 -36.86 -23.92 -5.70
N GLY A 462 -36.65 -24.56 -4.55
CA GLY A 462 -36.40 -26.00 -4.42
C GLY A 462 -34.92 -26.39 -4.52
N THR A 463 -34.05 -25.46 -4.93
CA THR A 463 -32.60 -25.67 -5.08
C THR A 463 -31.96 -25.99 -3.73
N ILE A 464 -31.03 -26.94 -3.71
CA ILE A 464 -30.21 -27.26 -2.53
C ILE A 464 -28.78 -26.81 -2.84
N ALA A 465 -28.17 -26.03 -1.96
CA ALA A 465 -26.79 -25.62 -2.09
C ALA A 465 -26.07 -25.67 -0.73
N GLU A 466 -24.75 -25.87 -0.77
CA GLU A 466 -23.88 -25.51 0.35
C GLU A 466 -24.04 -24.01 0.61
N SER A 467 -24.12 -23.59 1.87
CA SER A 467 -24.41 -22.19 2.24
C SER A 467 -23.72 -21.80 3.53
N THR A 468 -23.55 -20.50 3.76
CA THR A 468 -23.22 -19.96 5.08
C THR A 468 -24.28 -18.96 5.53
N VAL A 469 -24.56 -18.94 6.84
CA VAL A 469 -25.58 -18.10 7.44
C VAL A 469 -24.97 -17.21 8.52
N TRP A 470 -25.28 -15.92 8.41
CA TRP A 470 -24.81 -14.85 9.28
C TRP A 470 -26.01 -14.27 10.01
N GLU A 471 -26.41 -14.92 11.09
CA GLU A 471 -27.52 -14.45 11.92
C GLU A 471 -27.19 -13.07 12.51
N SER A 472 -28.11 -12.13 12.29
CA SER A 472 -27.99 -10.76 12.74
C SER A 472 -29.38 -10.15 12.83
N GLU A 473 -29.61 -9.38 13.88
CA GLU A 473 -30.79 -8.51 13.95
C GLU A 473 -30.72 -7.45 12.85
N SER A 474 -31.88 -6.88 12.49
CA SER A 474 -31.99 -5.94 11.36
C SER A 474 -31.03 -4.75 11.46
N TRP A 475 -30.78 -4.24 12.66
CA TRP A 475 -29.91 -3.09 12.90
C TRP A 475 -28.42 -3.45 13.00
N GLU A 476 -28.09 -4.67 13.43
CA GLU A 476 -26.72 -5.17 13.49
C GLU A 476 -26.20 -5.69 12.15
N LYS A 477 -27.03 -5.72 11.09
CA LYS A 477 -26.64 -6.25 9.77
C LYS A 477 -25.36 -5.62 9.20
N HIS A 478 -25.07 -4.37 9.57
CA HIS A 478 -23.85 -3.68 9.17
C HIS A 478 -22.57 -4.37 9.70
N THR A 479 -22.66 -5.18 10.76
CA THR A 479 -21.55 -5.96 11.35
C THR A 479 -21.25 -7.28 10.63
N ILE A 480 -22.04 -7.68 9.61
CA ILE A 480 -21.85 -8.96 8.92
C ILE A 480 -20.46 -9.09 8.29
N ILE A 481 -19.92 -7.99 7.75
CA ILE A 481 -18.57 -7.95 7.18
C ILE A 481 -17.51 -8.28 8.24
N LYS A 482 -17.66 -7.69 9.44
CA LYS A 482 -16.83 -7.99 10.62
C LYS A 482 -16.95 -9.47 11.01
N LYS A 483 -18.17 -10.00 11.12
CA LYS A 483 -18.43 -11.42 11.47
C LYS A 483 -17.76 -12.39 10.48
N ILE A 484 -17.84 -12.11 9.17
CA ILE A 484 -17.19 -12.93 8.12
C ILE A 484 -15.67 -12.86 8.24
N ALA A 485 -15.12 -11.65 8.34
CA ALA A 485 -13.68 -11.44 8.43
C ALA A 485 -13.09 -12.13 9.68
N ASP A 486 -13.73 -12.01 10.84
CA ASP A 486 -13.33 -12.71 12.07
C ASP A 486 -13.28 -14.22 11.87
N HIS A 487 -14.35 -14.81 11.35
CA HIS A 487 -14.43 -16.25 11.12
C HIS A 487 -13.33 -16.75 10.18
N VAL A 488 -13.15 -16.06 9.06
CA VAL A 488 -12.17 -16.45 8.04
C VAL A 488 -10.74 -16.32 8.56
N LEU A 489 -10.41 -15.20 9.20
CA LEU A 489 -9.04 -14.94 9.65
C LEU A 489 -8.64 -15.80 10.85
N THR A 490 -9.52 -15.97 11.84
CA THR A 490 -9.25 -16.84 13.01
C THR A 490 -9.05 -18.29 12.58
N LYS A 491 -9.92 -18.80 11.68
CA LYS A 491 -9.85 -20.18 11.17
C LYS A 491 -8.57 -20.46 10.39
N HIS A 492 -8.16 -19.55 9.51
CA HIS A 492 -7.09 -19.82 8.55
C HIS A 492 -5.71 -19.30 9.00
N LEU A 493 -5.64 -18.30 9.88
CA LEU A 493 -4.37 -17.70 10.34
C LEU A 493 -4.05 -17.97 11.81
N SER A 494 -4.87 -18.76 12.52
CA SER A 494 -4.68 -19.07 13.95
C SER A 494 -4.59 -17.82 14.83
N LEU A 495 -5.31 -16.77 14.42
CA LEU A 495 -5.44 -15.52 15.17
C LEU A 495 -6.54 -15.68 16.23
N GLN A 496 -6.40 -14.97 17.34
CA GLN A 496 -7.46 -14.81 18.32
C GLN A 496 -8.34 -13.60 17.96
N LYS A 497 -9.49 -13.47 18.61
CA LYS A 497 -10.39 -12.33 18.34
C LYS A 497 -9.78 -11.01 18.79
N GLU A 498 -8.97 -11.03 19.84
CA GLU A 498 -8.29 -9.86 20.39
C GLU A 498 -7.20 -9.33 19.46
N ASP A 499 -6.72 -10.17 18.52
CA ASP A 499 -5.80 -9.77 17.47
C ASP A 499 -6.49 -8.96 16.35
N LEU A 500 -7.83 -8.98 16.29
CA LEU A 500 -8.65 -8.40 15.23
C LEU A 500 -9.44 -7.19 15.75
N ILE A 501 -8.96 -6.00 15.42
CA ILE A 501 -9.61 -4.75 15.82
C ILE A 501 -10.30 -4.14 14.60
N HIS A 502 -11.63 -4.28 14.54
CA HIS A 502 -12.47 -3.67 13.51
C HIS A 502 -12.85 -2.25 13.87
N VAL A 503 -13.05 -1.38 12.89
CA VAL A 503 -13.69 -0.06 13.02
C VAL A 503 -15.01 -0.11 12.25
N VAL A 504 -16.10 -0.46 12.92
CA VAL A 504 -17.43 -0.69 12.33
C VAL A 504 -18.56 -0.34 13.29
N ASP A 505 -18.53 -0.84 14.53
CA ASP A 505 -19.66 -0.84 15.48
C ASP A 505 -19.44 0.05 16.73
N GLN A 506 -18.33 0.79 16.79
CA GLN A 506 -17.97 1.61 17.96
C GLN A 506 -18.97 2.71 18.29
N LEU A 507 -19.76 3.14 17.32
CA LEU A 507 -20.74 4.22 17.48
C LEU A 507 -22.18 3.70 17.61
N ASP A 508 -22.41 2.39 17.59
CA ASP A 508 -23.74 1.79 17.63
C ASP A 508 -24.50 2.18 18.91
N PHE A 509 -23.79 2.34 20.02
CA PHE A 509 -24.38 2.77 21.28
C PHE A 509 -25.06 4.15 21.18
N CYS A 510 -24.61 5.02 20.26
CA CYS A 510 -25.22 6.33 20.01
C CYS A 510 -26.53 6.23 19.22
N LEU A 511 -26.78 5.11 18.55
CA LEU A 511 -27.97 4.90 17.73
C LEU A 511 -29.17 4.39 18.55
N LEU A 512 -28.92 3.87 19.75
CA LEU A 512 -29.96 3.36 20.64
C LEU A 512 -30.74 4.50 21.31
N VAL A 513 -32.07 4.47 21.19
CA VAL A 513 -33.00 5.42 21.83
C VAL A 513 -33.75 4.69 22.92
N GLY A 514 -33.58 5.12 24.18
CA GLY A 514 -34.20 4.44 25.33
C GLY A 514 -33.73 2.99 25.52
N GLY A 515 -32.54 2.65 25.00
CA GLY A 515 -32.01 1.28 24.99
C GLY A 515 -32.57 0.37 23.89
N GLN A 516 -33.35 0.92 22.94
CA GLN A 516 -33.90 0.20 21.81
C GLN A 516 -33.43 0.79 20.48
N ASP A 517 -33.30 -0.07 19.47
CA ASP A 517 -32.94 0.34 18.12
C ASP A 517 -34.16 0.93 17.36
N PRO A 518 -34.05 2.16 16.80
CA PRO A 518 -35.11 2.77 16.02
C PRO A 518 -35.46 2.00 14.75
N VAL A 519 -34.48 1.34 14.10
CA VAL A 519 -34.67 0.65 12.81
C VAL A 519 -35.68 -0.50 12.97
N SER A 520 -35.67 -1.18 14.10
CA SER A 520 -36.53 -2.32 14.42
C SER A 520 -38.00 -1.90 14.56
N SER A 521 -38.27 -0.65 14.91
CA SER A 521 -39.62 -0.08 15.04
C SER A 521 -40.20 0.47 13.73
N SER A 522 -39.35 0.71 12.72
CA SER A 522 -39.75 1.36 11.47
C SER A 522 -40.80 0.57 10.67
N GLY A 523 -40.72 -0.76 10.66
CA GLY A 523 -41.70 -1.62 9.97
C GLY A 523 -43.11 -1.42 10.52
N ALA A 524 -43.25 -1.43 11.85
CA ALA A 524 -44.54 -1.21 12.52
C ALA A 524 -45.10 0.20 12.25
N LEU A 525 -44.24 1.21 12.15
CA LEU A 525 -44.63 2.57 11.78
C LEU A 525 -45.21 2.63 10.36
N PHE A 526 -44.54 2.03 9.38
CA PHE A 526 -45.04 1.98 8.00
C PHE A 526 -46.34 1.18 7.89
N GLU A 527 -46.46 0.05 8.59
CA GLU A 527 -47.70 -0.73 8.64
C GLU A 527 -48.87 0.06 9.24
N ALA A 528 -48.62 0.79 10.34
CA ALA A 528 -49.62 1.65 10.96
C ALA A 528 -50.03 2.81 10.04
N PHE A 529 -49.07 3.45 9.37
CA PHE A 529 -49.34 4.50 8.40
C PHE A 529 -50.17 3.98 7.22
N ASP A 530 -49.81 2.83 6.65
CA ASP A 530 -50.55 2.22 5.54
C ASP A 530 -51.98 1.86 5.94
N SER A 531 -52.17 1.36 7.17
CA SER A 531 -53.49 1.09 7.74
C SER A 531 -54.32 2.36 7.86
N LEU A 532 -53.74 3.45 8.38
CA LEU A 532 -54.39 4.75 8.49
C LEU A 532 -54.72 5.34 7.12
N ALA A 533 -53.76 5.32 6.18
CA ALA A 533 -53.93 5.84 4.83
C ALA A 533 -55.04 5.10 4.07
N LYS A 534 -55.16 3.77 4.24
CA LYS A 534 -56.28 2.98 3.72
C LYS A 534 -57.60 3.41 4.32
N LYS A 535 -57.69 3.56 5.65
CA LYS A 535 -58.92 3.99 6.34
C LYS A 535 -59.37 5.38 5.89
N LEU A 536 -58.45 6.33 5.78
CA LEU A 536 -58.76 7.70 5.34
C LEU A 536 -59.34 7.72 3.91
N ARG A 537 -58.77 6.93 2.99
CA ARG A 537 -59.29 6.84 1.61
C ARG A 537 -60.65 6.17 1.50
N LEU A 538 -61.06 5.39 2.49
CA LEU A 538 -62.34 4.67 2.53
C LEU A 538 -63.46 5.46 3.23
N LEU A 539 -63.20 6.67 3.74
CA LEU A 539 -64.23 7.52 4.33
C LEU A 539 -65.26 7.94 3.27
N GLY A 540 -66.52 7.51 3.46
CA GLY A 540 -67.63 7.81 2.55
C GLY A 540 -68.40 9.09 2.88
N ASP A 541 -68.34 9.54 4.14
CA ASP A 541 -69.13 10.67 4.65
C ASP A 541 -68.36 12.02 4.63
N VAL A 542 -67.37 12.14 3.75
CA VAL A 542 -66.63 13.38 3.53
C VAL A 542 -67.09 14.07 2.24
N PRO A 543 -67.38 15.38 2.24
CA PRO A 543 -67.86 16.10 1.06
C PRO A 543 -66.91 16.07 -0.13
N LEU A 544 -65.61 15.87 0.12
CA LEU A 544 -64.55 15.78 -0.88
C LEU A 544 -63.75 14.49 -0.66
N LYS A 545 -63.51 13.75 -1.75
CA LYS A 545 -62.74 12.50 -1.72
C LYS A 545 -61.26 12.79 -1.46
N ILE A 546 -60.67 12.06 -0.51
CA ILE A 546 -59.23 12.10 -0.26
C ILE A 546 -58.50 11.36 -1.39
N SER A 547 -57.69 12.09 -2.17
CA SER A 547 -56.95 11.54 -3.31
C SER A 547 -55.58 10.96 -2.93
N THR A 548 -54.85 11.63 -2.02
CA THR A 548 -53.51 11.23 -1.59
C THR A 548 -53.33 11.44 -0.09
N VAL A 549 -52.52 10.58 0.52
CA VAL A 549 -52.07 10.70 1.91
C VAL A 549 -50.56 10.47 1.88
N GLN A 550 -49.78 11.47 2.29
CA GLN A 550 -48.32 11.43 2.22
C GLN A 550 -47.74 11.64 3.62
N PRO A 551 -46.81 10.78 4.06
CA PRO A 551 -46.12 11.00 5.31
C PRO A 551 -44.97 12.01 5.08
N LEU A 552 -44.94 13.07 5.88
CA LEU A 552 -43.92 14.12 5.80
C LEU A 552 -42.95 14.12 6.98
N ASP A 553 -43.24 13.29 7.98
CA ASP A 553 -42.48 13.22 9.22
C ASP A 553 -41.06 12.64 8.99
N PRO A 554 -40.01 13.16 9.64
CA PRO A 554 -38.66 12.60 9.57
C PRO A 554 -38.57 11.10 9.84
N ASP A 555 -39.42 10.55 10.71
CA ASP A 555 -39.44 9.13 11.09
C ASP A 555 -39.81 8.24 9.91
N THR A 556 -40.76 8.73 9.11
CA THR A 556 -41.23 8.06 7.89
C THR A 556 -40.23 8.19 6.73
N ARG A 557 -39.19 9.01 6.90
CA ARG A 557 -38.06 9.15 5.98
C ARG A 557 -36.78 8.53 6.55
N LEU A 558 -36.86 7.83 7.69
CA LEU A 558 -35.71 7.25 8.39
C LEU A 558 -34.62 8.28 8.73
N CYS A 559 -35.03 9.54 8.94
CA CYS A 559 -34.14 10.67 9.22
C CYS A 559 -34.22 11.15 10.69
N PHE A 560 -34.91 10.42 11.57
CA PHE A 560 -35.14 10.77 12.99
C PHE A 560 -33.86 10.99 13.81
N LEU A 561 -32.77 10.28 13.46
CA LEU A 561 -31.52 10.28 14.24
C LEU A 561 -30.85 11.67 14.33
N LEU A 562 -31.03 12.54 13.34
CA LEU A 562 -30.35 13.85 13.31
C LEU A 562 -30.88 14.84 14.36
N SER A 563 -32.16 14.82 14.70
CA SER A 563 -32.76 15.74 15.67
C SER A 563 -32.46 15.35 17.13
N LEU A 564 -32.32 14.06 17.43
CA LEU A 564 -32.03 13.56 18.78
C LEU A 564 -30.53 13.58 19.14
N ILE A 565 -29.64 13.27 18.17
CA ILE A 565 -28.18 13.33 18.39
C ILE A 565 -27.74 14.76 18.74
N LEU A 566 -28.26 15.78 18.05
CA LEU A 566 -28.00 17.19 18.39
C LEU A 566 -28.52 17.58 19.79
N TRP A 567 -29.60 16.95 20.26
CA TRP A 567 -30.17 17.18 21.60
C TRP A 567 -29.37 16.49 22.71
N HIS A 568 -28.90 15.26 22.48
CA HIS A 568 -28.07 14.51 23.44
C HIS A 568 -26.61 14.98 23.47
N MET A 569 -26.02 15.36 22.33
CA MET A 569 -24.66 15.94 22.29
C MET A 569 -24.57 17.26 23.08
N LYS A 570 -25.65 18.06 23.13
CA LYS A 570 -25.74 19.24 24.01
C LYS A 570 -25.69 18.91 25.51
N LYS A 571 -26.01 17.67 25.92
CA LYS A 571 -25.95 17.21 27.32
C LYS A 571 -24.71 16.37 27.65
N GLY A 572 -23.93 15.96 26.65
CA GLY A 572 -22.86 14.95 26.79
C GLY A 572 -21.43 15.44 26.51
N LEU A 573 -21.16 16.74 26.58
CA LEU A 573 -19.89 17.35 26.15
C LEU A 573 -18.65 17.07 27.05
N LEU A 574 -18.66 15.99 27.84
CA LEU A 574 -17.56 15.62 28.75
C LEU A 574 -17.02 14.19 28.57
N ARG A 575 -17.50 13.40 27.59
CA ARG A 575 -16.98 12.04 27.34
C ARG A 575 -16.50 11.76 25.91
N GLY A 576 -16.71 12.68 24.97
CA GLY A 576 -16.30 12.52 23.57
C GLY A 576 -14.81 12.80 23.28
N CYS A 577 -14.08 13.45 24.20
CA CYS A 577 -12.68 13.83 23.96
C CYS A 577 -11.67 12.67 24.04
N GLN A 578 -12.05 11.47 24.46
CA GLN A 578 -11.14 10.31 24.55
C GLN A 578 -11.13 9.41 23.30
N ILE A 579 -12.13 9.50 22.41
CA ILE A 579 -12.22 8.58 21.26
C ILE A 579 -11.42 9.10 20.05
N LEU A 580 -11.30 10.42 19.88
CA LEU A 580 -10.40 11.03 18.90
C LEU A 580 -8.91 10.78 19.21
N GLN A 581 -8.55 10.48 20.46
CA GLN A 581 -7.19 10.09 20.82
C GLN A 581 -6.82 8.67 20.37
N LEU A 582 -7.79 7.76 20.17
CA LEU A 582 -7.53 6.41 19.67
C LEU A 582 -7.31 6.36 18.14
N LEU A 583 -7.75 7.39 17.41
CA LEU A 583 -7.46 7.57 15.98
C LEU A 583 -6.21 8.43 15.72
N ALA A 584 -5.76 9.20 16.72
CA ALA A 584 -4.65 10.15 16.58
C ALA A 584 -3.34 9.72 17.27
N CYS A 585 -3.30 8.62 18.02
CA CYS A 585 -2.06 8.10 18.61
C CYS A 585 -1.47 6.98 17.76
N ASP A 586 -0.60 7.37 16.83
CA ASP A 586 0.73 6.78 16.56
C ASP A 586 1.17 7.25 15.17
N HIS A 587 1.62 8.51 15.10
CA HIS A 587 2.49 9.03 14.04
C HIS A 587 3.91 9.18 14.58
#